data_AF-A0A674GL16-F1
#
_entry.id   AF-A0A674GL16-F1
#
_cell.length_a   1.000
_cell.length_b   1.000
_cell.length_c   1.000
_cell.angle_alpha   90.00
_cell.angle_beta   90.00
_cell.angle_gamma   90.00
#
_symmetry.space_group_name_H-M   'P 1'
#
loop_
_entity.id
_entity.type
_entity.pdbx_description
1 polymer ?
#
loop_
_entity_poly.entity_id
_entity_poly.type
_entity_poly.pdbx_seq_one_letter_code
_entity_poly.pdbx_strand_id
1 'polypeptide(L)'
;MSSGNDCQSQTLTKPTFGEREAAELVDRVFGLKVSWIRSLPSYDDQNFHVRVSAEGADEYVLKITNSEDSQEPDLIEAQTQAMMFLSAEGFPSATPYLTKDGNIMSLESGGTRLGSKKYMVRLLTYLPGTPVAKITTNAQILYEIGRLAASLDKVLLEKFQHPSVKSLHRGQFIWNLANVPLLDQFIYALGQNKYCAVVEQVIEQFKSKVIPKLSSFRACINHGDLNDHNILVDSSSASLENPQYRVSGILDFSDMRPGALCPRRVPGTMSRRYDSRTTIFSPEGRLYQVEYAMEAIGHAGTCLGILANDGVLLAAERRNIHKLLDEVFFSEKIYKLNEDMACSVAGITSDANVLTNELRLIAQRYLLQYQEPIPCEQLVTALCDIKQAYTQFGGKRPFGVSLLYIGWDKHYGFQLYQSDPSGNYGGWKATCIGNNSAAAVSMLKQDYKEGEMTLKTALALAIKVLNKTMDVSKLSAEKVEIATLTRENGKTVIRVLKQKEVEQLIKQHEEEEAKAEREKKEKEQKEKEK
;
A
#
# COMPACT_ATOMS: atom_id res chain seq x y z
N MET A 1 46.21 -19.85 -7.29
CA MET A 1 47.15 -18.77 -6.90
C MET A 1 47.07 -17.67 -7.94
N SER A 2 46.30 -16.63 -7.65
CA SER A 2 46.46 -15.28 -8.20
C SER A 2 45.74 -14.38 -7.20
N SER A 3 46.54 -13.85 -6.28
CA SER A 3 46.16 -12.93 -5.23
C SER A 3 45.89 -11.55 -5.83
N GLY A 4 44.62 -11.21 -6.03
CA GLY A 4 44.19 -9.85 -6.34
C GLY A 4 44.09 -9.02 -5.06
N ASN A 5 45.24 -8.54 -4.59
CA ASN A 5 45.32 -7.40 -3.67
C ASN A 5 45.03 -6.14 -4.50
N ASP A 6 43.76 -5.73 -4.59
CA ASP A 6 43.38 -4.38 -5.00
C ASP A 6 42.23 -3.91 -4.10
N CYS A 7 42.48 -3.90 -2.79
CA CYS A 7 41.74 -3.02 -1.90
C CYS A 7 42.37 -1.64 -2.07
N GLN A 8 41.89 -0.86 -3.06
CA GLN A 8 42.23 0.55 -3.15
C GLN A 8 41.91 1.18 -1.78
N SER A 9 42.93 1.70 -1.11
CA SER A 9 42.75 2.45 0.12
C SER A 9 41.79 3.61 -0.16
N GLN A 10 40.56 3.54 0.34
CA GLN A 10 39.70 4.71 0.37
C GLN A 10 40.43 5.77 1.19
N THR A 11 41.00 6.77 0.51
CA THR A 11 41.51 7.97 1.15
C THR A 11 40.35 8.57 1.94
N LEU A 12 40.41 8.52 3.27
CA LEU A 12 39.40 9.15 4.14
C LEU A 12 39.21 10.61 3.71
N THR A 13 38.06 10.90 3.11
CA THR A 13 37.64 12.23 2.66
C THR A 13 37.04 13.05 3.79
N LYS A 14 36.52 12.36 4.82
CA LYS A 14 35.91 12.96 6.00
C LYS A 14 36.91 13.77 6.83
N PRO A 15 36.57 15.00 7.26
CA PRO A 15 37.40 15.78 8.19
C PRO A 15 37.43 15.15 9.59
N THR A 16 38.57 15.26 10.29
CA THR A 16 38.74 14.75 11.67
C THR A 16 39.24 15.83 12.64
N PHE A 17 38.59 16.99 12.62
CA PHE A 17 38.88 18.08 13.56
C PHE A 17 38.43 17.72 14.97
N GLY A 18 39.24 18.07 15.97
CA GLY A 18 38.83 18.00 17.38
C GLY A 18 37.91 19.16 17.77
N GLU A 19 37.14 19.00 18.86
CA GLU A 19 36.24 20.07 19.36
C GLU A 19 36.99 21.38 19.66
N ARG A 20 38.22 21.29 20.20
CA ARG A 20 39.08 22.46 20.45
C ARG A 20 39.48 23.17 19.15
N GLU A 21 39.91 22.39 18.15
CA GLU A 21 40.31 22.94 16.85
C GLU A 21 39.12 23.58 16.13
N ALA A 22 37.94 22.98 16.23
CA ALA A 22 36.70 23.51 15.70
C ALA A 22 36.26 24.82 16.41
N ALA A 23 36.45 24.93 17.73
CA ALA A 23 36.20 26.18 18.45
C ALA A 23 37.17 27.30 18.04
N GLU A 24 38.46 26.97 17.89
CA GLU A 24 39.48 27.90 17.39
C GLU A 24 39.18 28.34 15.94
N LEU A 25 38.64 27.44 15.11
CA LEU A 25 38.19 27.74 13.76
C LEU A 25 37.06 28.77 13.74
N VAL A 26 36.06 28.62 14.62
CA VAL A 26 34.93 29.56 14.75
C VAL A 26 35.42 30.96 15.12
N ASP A 27 36.29 31.07 16.12
CA ASP A 27 36.85 32.36 16.56
C ASP A 27 37.76 32.98 15.49
N ARG A 28 38.59 32.18 14.83
CA ARG A 28 39.51 32.65 13.78
C ARG A 28 38.75 33.17 12.56
N VAL A 29 37.84 32.37 12.01
CA VAL A 29 37.19 32.61 10.71
C VAL A 29 35.96 33.51 10.84
N PHE A 30 35.14 33.31 11.88
CA PHE A 30 33.86 34.01 12.05
C PHE A 30 33.89 35.06 13.17
N GLY A 31 34.92 35.07 14.02
CA GLY A 31 35.10 36.10 15.06
C GLY A 31 34.21 35.93 16.28
N LEU A 32 33.66 34.73 16.47
CA LEU A 32 32.73 34.43 17.54
C LEU A 32 33.42 33.65 18.67
N LYS A 33 33.23 34.10 19.92
CA LYS A 33 33.73 33.39 21.10
C LYS A 33 32.79 32.25 21.48
N VAL A 34 33.27 31.02 21.31
CA VAL A 34 32.55 29.79 21.62
C VAL A 34 32.44 29.59 23.13
N SER A 35 31.21 29.42 23.62
CA SER A 35 30.91 29.03 25.01
C SER A 35 31.06 27.53 25.19
N TRP A 36 30.41 26.76 24.32
CA TRP A 36 30.56 25.31 24.23
C TRP A 36 30.36 24.84 22.80
N ILE A 37 30.93 23.68 22.47
CA ILE A 37 30.83 23.03 21.18
C ILE A 37 30.61 21.52 21.39
N ARG A 38 29.82 20.89 20.52
CA ARG A 38 29.55 19.46 20.57
C ARG A 38 29.47 18.87 19.17
N SER A 39 30.08 17.72 18.95
CA SER A 39 29.93 17.00 17.67
C SER A 39 28.48 16.56 17.41
N LEU A 40 28.03 16.73 16.16
CA LEU A 40 26.76 16.23 15.65
C LEU A 40 27.00 15.02 14.73
N PRO A 41 26.02 14.09 14.60
CA PRO A 41 26.10 13.00 13.65
C PRO A 41 26.31 13.51 12.23
N SER A 42 27.22 12.86 11.50
CA SER A 42 27.53 13.19 10.11
C SER A 42 28.10 11.98 9.39
N TYR A 43 27.91 11.88 8.07
CA TYR A 43 28.41 10.80 7.24
C TYR A 43 29.77 11.14 6.64
N ASP A 44 29.81 11.88 5.52
CA ASP A 44 31.07 12.30 4.85
C ASP A 44 31.62 13.63 5.37
N ASP A 45 30.75 14.55 5.78
CA ASP A 45 31.12 15.85 6.34
C ASP A 45 31.37 15.75 7.87
N GLN A 46 31.82 16.83 8.50
CA GLN A 46 31.91 16.94 9.96
C GLN A 46 31.13 18.14 10.48
N ASN A 47 30.17 17.89 11.38
CA ASN A 47 29.25 18.90 11.90
C ASN A 47 29.45 19.09 13.41
N PHE A 48 29.39 20.34 13.88
CA PHE A 48 29.40 20.68 15.30
C PHE A 48 28.29 21.67 15.63
N HIS A 49 27.61 21.44 16.75
CA HIS A 49 26.70 22.41 17.37
C HIS A 49 27.53 23.35 18.25
N VAL A 50 27.41 24.64 18.01
CA VAL A 50 28.20 25.69 18.63
C VAL A 50 27.27 26.67 19.32
N ARG A 51 27.49 26.97 20.60
CA ARG A 51 26.86 28.12 21.28
C ARG A 51 27.89 29.21 21.52
N VAL A 52 27.54 30.46 21.22
CA VAL A 52 28.44 31.61 21.41
C VAL A 52 28.16 32.34 22.73
N SER A 53 29.17 33.06 23.24
CA SER A 53 29.14 33.71 24.56
C SER A 53 28.55 35.13 24.55
N ALA A 54 27.99 35.60 23.44
CA ALA A 54 27.44 36.96 23.31
C ALA A 54 26.09 37.12 24.02
N GLU A 55 25.69 38.38 24.30
CA GLU A 55 24.35 38.71 24.83
C GLU A 55 23.28 38.26 23.84
N GLY A 56 22.59 37.16 24.16
CA GLY A 56 21.62 36.49 23.27
C GLY A 56 21.79 34.98 23.16
N ALA A 57 22.98 34.45 23.49
CA ALA A 57 23.31 33.01 23.46
C ALA A 57 22.90 32.31 22.14
N ASP A 58 23.25 32.93 21.00
CA ASP A 58 22.95 32.37 19.69
C ASP A 58 23.63 31.01 19.47
N GLU A 59 22.96 30.15 18.72
CA GLU A 59 23.40 28.80 18.40
C GLU A 59 23.60 28.64 16.90
N TYR A 60 24.67 27.93 16.55
CA TYR A 60 25.08 27.68 15.17
C TYR A 60 25.47 26.23 14.94
N VAL A 61 25.51 25.84 13.67
CA VAL A 61 26.11 24.59 13.20
C VAL A 61 27.35 24.94 12.38
N LEU A 62 28.52 24.56 12.88
CA LEU A 62 29.76 24.58 12.11
C LEU A 62 29.77 23.33 11.23
N LYS A 63 29.74 23.53 9.91
CA LYS A 63 29.81 22.46 8.91
C LYS A 63 31.16 22.53 8.20
N ILE A 64 31.92 21.45 8.30
CA ILE A 64 33.20 21.23 7.62
C ILE A 64 32.94 20.20 6.52
N THR A 65 32.91 20.66 5.27
CA THR A 65 32.65 19.79 4.11
C THR A 65 33.86 18.88 3.86
N ASN A 66 33.63 17.64 3.42
CA ASN A 66 34.68 16.68 3.07
C ASN A 66 35.69 17.22 2.04
N SER A 67 36.88 16.61 2.00
CA SER A 67 38.00 17.15 1.21
C SER A 67 37.78 17.13 -0.31
N GLU A 68 36.92 16.25 -0.81
CA GLU A 68 36.63 16.09 -2.23
C GLU A 68 35.66 17.17 -2.71
N ASP A 69 34.49 17.29 -2.07
CA ASP A 69 33.52 18.36 -2.39
C ASP A 69 34.09 19.76 -2.10
N SER A 70 35.03 19.88 -1.17
CA SER A 70 35.74 21.14 -0.90
C SER A 70 36.60 21.62 -2.08
N GLN A 71 36.89 20.78 -3.07
CA GLN A 71 37.55 21.20 -4.32
C GLN A 71 36.59 21.85 -5.31
N GLU A 72 35.28 21.82 -5.06
CA GLU A 72 34.24 22.41 -5.91
C GLU A 72 33.50 23.55 -5.18
N PRO A 73 34.12 24.75 -5.03
CA PRO A 73 33.51 25.88 -4.34
C PRO A 73 32.13 26.27 -4.89
N ASP A 74 31.94 26.21 -6.21
CA ASP A 74 30.68 26.57 -6.85
C ASP A 74 29.52 25.65 -6.45
N LEU A 75 29.79 24.37 -6.16
CA LEU A 75 28.80 23.42 -5.67
C LEU A 75 28.29 23.87 -4.29
N ILE A 76 29.22 24.18 -3.39
CA ILE A 76 28.94 24.58 -2.02
C ILE A 76 28.27 25.96 -1.98
N GLU A 77 28.69 26.86 -2.86
CA GLU A 77 28.05 28.16 -3.09
C GLU A 77 26.59 27.96 -3.52
N ALA A 78 26.33 27.15 -4.54
CA ALA A 78 24.97 26.89 -5.02
C ALA A 78 24.04 26.34 -3.94
N GLN A 79 24.53 25.40 -3.12
CA GLN A 79 23.79 24.87 -1.98
C GLN A 79 23.49 25.95 -0.93
N THR A 80 24.48 26.77 -0.59
CA THR A 80 24.34 27.82 0.42
C THR A 80 23.38 28.91 -0.04
N GLN A 81 23.47 29.33 -1.30
CA GLN A 81 22.56 30.30 -1.91
C GLN A 81 21.13 29.76 -1.98
N ALA A 82 20.94 28.46 -2.27
CA ALA A 82 19.62 27.85 -2.23
C ALA A 82 19.01 27.88 -0.82
N MET A 83 19.80 27.60 0.22
CA MET A 83 19.35 27.68 1.61
C MET A 83 18.93 29.09 2.02
N MET A 84 19.72 30.11 1.62
CA MET A 84 19.39 31.53 1.84
C MET A 84 18.11 31.93 1.12
N PHE A 85 17.98 31.54 -0.15
CA PHE A 85 16.79 31.81 -0.95
C PHE A 85 15.53 31.19 -0.35
N LEU A 86 15.62 29.92 0.07
CA LEU A 86 14.51 29.22 0.72
C LEU A 86 14.10 29.90 2.04
N SER A 87 15.08 30.34 2.83
CA SER A 87 14.82 31.07 4.08
C SER A 87 14.08 32.38 3.81
N ALA A 88 14.50 33.14 2.79
CA ALA A 88 13.84 34.37 2.36
C ALA A 88 12.40 34.14 1.83
N GLU A 89 12.13 33.00 1.23
CA GLU A 89 10.79 32.58 0.78
C GLU A 89 9.94 31.97 1.92
N GLY A 90 10.43 31.98 3.16
CA GLY A 90 9.69 31.55 4.34
C GLY A 90 9.76 30.05 4.65
N PHE A 91 10.68 29.31 4.01
CA PHE A 91 10.96 27.92 4.38
C PHE A 91 11.87 27.88 5.62
N PRO A 92 11.71 26.88 6.48
CA PRO A 92 12.54 26.74 7.68
C PRO A 92 13.90 26.13 7.33
N SER A 93 14.75 26.89 6.64
CA SER A 93 16.14 26.53 6.30
C SER A 93 17.14 27.42 7.04
N ALA A 94 18.31 26.86 7.32
CA ALA A 94 19.39 27.59 7.99
C ALA A 94 19.99 28.64 7.05
N THR A 95 20.52 29.71 7.65
CA THR A 95 21.18 30.82 6.97
C THR A 95 22.66 30.89 7.37
N PRO A 96 23.57 31.22 6.45
CA PRO A 96 24.99 31.30 6.75
C PRO A 96 25.31 32.57 7.57
N TYR A 97 26.21 32.42 8.51
CA TYR A 97 26.87 33.53 9.19
C TYR A 97 28.15 33.90 8.42
N LEU A 98 28.36 35.19 8.20
CA LEU A 98 29.48 35.67 7.39
C LEU A 98 30.81 35.54 8.12
N THR A 99 31.87 35.25 7.38
CA THR A 99 33.24 35.31 7.89
C THR A 99 33.62 36.75 8.22
N LYS A 100 34.76 36.95 8.91
CA LYS A 100 35.32 38.28 9.17
C LYS A 100 35.55 39.10 7.90
N ASP A 101 35.82 38.42 6.79
CA ASP A 101 36.06 39.02 5.47
C ASP A 101 34.77 39.24 4.68
N GLY A 102 33.59 38.93 5.26
CA GLY A 102 32.29 39.13 4.64
C GLY A 102 31.85 38.01 3.68
N ASN A 103 32.58 36.90 3.62
CA ASN A 103 32.24 35.76 2.75
C ASN A 103 31.29 34.78 3.45
N ILE A 104 30.52 33.99 2.70
CA ILE A 104 29.60 32.98 3.28
C ILE A 104 30.31 31.67 3.66
N MET A 105 31.55 31.47 3.20
CA MET A 105 32.35 30.29 3.45
C MET A 105 33.85 30.62 3.42
N SER A 106 34.67 29.78 4.06
CA SER A 106 36.14 29.90 4.03
C SER A 106 36.79 28.54 3.75
N LEU A 107 37.88 28.54 2.97
CA LEU A 107 38.67 27.36 2.67
C LEU A 107 39.82 27.23 3.68
N GLU A 108 39.72 26.25 4.57
CA GLU A 108 40.62 26.11 5.72
C GLU A 108 41.47 24.85 5.59
N SER A 109 42.70 24.89 6.11
CA SER A 109 43.58 23.72 6.20
C SER A 109 43.59 23.21 7.64
N GLY A 110 43.47 21.89 7.85
CA GLY A 110 43.51 21.29 9.20
C GLY A 110 42.87 19.90 9.24
N GLY A 111 42.84 19.25 10.40
CA GLY A 111 42.05 18.03 10.62
C GLY A 111 42.74 16.69 10.38
N THR A 112 43.96 16.61 9.83
CA THR A 112 44.72 15.35 9.72
C THR A 112 46.20 15.52 10.07
N ARG A 113 46.78 14.61 10.86
CA ARG A 113 48.24 14.57 11.15
C ARG A 113 49.10 14.22 9.93
N LEU A 114 48.49 13.81 8.83
CA LEU A 114 49.14 13.36 7.60
C LEU A 114 48.57 14.14 6.40
N GLY A 115 49.30 15.16 5.94
CA GLY A 115 48.99 15.93 4.71
C GLY A 115 47.96 17.07 4.88
N SER A 116 48.25 18.24 4.32
CA SER A 116 47.40 19.44 4.39
C SER A 116 46.24 19.36 3.39
N LYS A 117 45.22 18.56 3.69
CA LYS A 117 43.94 18.65 2.98
C LYS A 117 43.26 19.97 3.32
N LYS A 118 42.54 20.53 2.33
CA LYS A 118 41.74 21.74 2.50
C LYS A 118 40.27 21.36 2.58
N TYR A 119 39.56 22.06 3.45
CA TYR A 119 38.16 21.81 3.78
C TYR A 119 37.39 23.12 3.72
N MET A 120 36.23 23.11 3.07
CA MET A 120 35.34 24.26 3.03
C MET A 120 34.54 24.30 4.33
N VAL A 121 34.53 25.47 4.96
CA VAL A 121 33.94 25.68 6.28
C VAL A 121 32.83 26.71 6.17
N ARG A 122 31.66 26.38 6.72
CA ARG A 122 30.49 27.26 6.83
C ARG A 122 29.96 27.24 8.26
N LEU A 123 29.47 28.39 8.71
CA LEU A 123 28.74 28.50 9.97
C LEU A 123 27.29 28.82 9.63
N LEU A 124 26.36 27.99 10.08
CA LEU A 124 24.93 28.08 9.75
C LEU A 124 24.12 28.33 11.02
N THR A 125 23.00 29.04 10.94
CA THR A 125 22.09 29.18 12.08
C THR A 125 21.56 27.83 12.54
N TYR A 126 21.49 27.61 13.85
CA TYR A 126 20.95 26.38 14.41
C TYR A 126 19.41 26.38 14.30
N LEU A 127 18.85 25.28 13.77
CA LEU A 127 17.40 25.09 13.70
C LEU A 127 16.95 24.20 14.86
N PRO A 128 16.12 24.70 15.80
CA PRO A 128 15.60 23.89 16.88
C PRO A 128 14.50 22.93 16.37
N GLY A 129 14.47 21.74 16.94
CA GLY A 129 13.41 20.76 16.69
C GLY A 129 13.87 19.33 16.89
N THR A 130 12.92 18.41 16.79
CA THR A 130 13.16 16.98 16.89
C THR A 130 13.08 16.35 15.50
N PRO A 131 14.05 15.54 15.05
CA PRO A 131 13.94 14.81 13.80
C PRO A 131 12.68 13.95 13.74
N VAL A 132 12.01 13.90 12.58
CA VAL A 132 10.80 13.09 12.36
C VAL A 132 11.04 11.62 12.73
N ALA A 133 12.24 11.10 12.47
CA ALA A 133 12.65 9.73 12.81
C ALA A 133 12.55 9.40 14.32
N LYS A 134 12.49 10.41 15.21
CA LYS A 134 12.40 10.23 16.67
C LYS A 134 10.99 10.40 17.24
N ILE A 135 10.01 10.78 16.43
CA ILE A 135 8.63 10.95 16.88
C ILE A 135 7.73 9.83 16.34
N THR A 136 6.59 9.62 16.98
CA THR A 136 5.54 8.76 16.42
C THR A 136 4.82 9.53 15.31
N THR A 137 4.93 9.05 14.08
CA THR A 137 4.33 9.70 12.91
C THR A 137 2.82 9.44 12.83
N ASN A 138 2.08 10.40 12.30
CA ASN A 138 0.65 10.31 12.03
C ASN A 138 0.32 10.84 10.64
N ALA A 139 -0.91 10.63 10.17
CA ALA A 139 -1.31 11.04 8.82
C ALA A 139 -1.19 12.56 8.58
N GLN A 140 -1.40 13.38 9.62
CA GLN A 140 -1.31 14.84 9.52
C GLN A 140 0.13 15.29 9.23
N ILE A 141 1.11 14.84 10.01
CA ILE A 141 2.51 15.27 9.82
C ILE A 141 3.08 14.76 8.50
N LEU A 142 2.71 13.55 8.07
CA LEU A 142 3.10 13.01 6.77
C LEU A 142 2.52 13.84 5.61
N TYR A 143 1.27 14.29 5.73
CA TYR A 143 0.66 15.19 4.75
C TYR A 143 1.36 16.55 4.72
N GLU A 144 1.70 17.12 5.88
CA GLU A 144 2.43 18.39 5.96
C GLU A 144 3.83 18.30 5.36
N ILE A 145 4.56 17.22 5.61
CA ILE A 145 5.86 16.93 5.01
C ILE A 145 5.74 16.82 3.48
N GLY A 146 4.74 16.07 2.99
CA GLY A 146 4.47 15.95 1.56
C GLY A 146 4.12 17.29 0.89
N ARG A 147 3.37 18.15 1.59
CA ARG A 147 3.05 19.52 1.17
C ARG A 147 4.28 20.42 1.17
N LEU A 148 5.16 20.29 2.16
CA LEU A 148 6.41 21.05 2.24
C LEU A 148 7.34 20.69 1.09
N ALA A 149 7.59 19.39 0.87
CA ALA A 149 8.40 18.89 -0.24
C ALA A 149 7.88 19.40 -1.60
N ALA A 150 6.56 19.34 -1.79
CA ALA A 150 5.89 19.88 -2.98
C ALA A 150 6.18 21.37 -3.23
N SER A 151 6.06 22.17 -2.16
CA SER A 151 6.22 23.62 -2.22
C SER A 151 7.68 23.99 -2.45
N LEU A 152 8.61 23.27 -1.81
CA LEU A 152 10.05 23.44 -1.99
C LEU A 152 10.47 23.21 -3.45
N ASP A 153 10.08 22.08 -4.04
CA ASP A 153 10.37 21.76 -5.45
C ASP A 153 9.79 22.82 -6.39
N LYS A 154 8.57 23.29 -6.12
CA LYS A 154 7.90 24.31 -6.93
C LYS A 154 8.65 25.64 -6.88
N VAL A 155 9.02 26.11 -5.68
CA VAL A 155 9.69 27.41 -5.48
C VAL A 155 11.09 27.39 -6.04
N LEU A 156 11.87 26.32 -5.85
CA LEU A 156 13.18 26.16 -6.46
C LEU A 156 13.10 26.16 -7.99
N LEU A 157 12.07 25.55 -8.57
CA LEU A 157 11.92 25.50 -10.02
C LEU A 157 11.46 26.83 -10.65
N GLU A 158 10.51 27.51 -10.01
CA GLU A 158 9.89 28.71 -10.59
C GLU A 158 10.69 29.98 -10.33
N LYS A 159 11.44 30.05 -9.22
CA LYS A 159 12.01 31.30 -8.73
C LYS A 159 13.52 31.28 -8.48
N PHE A 160 14.13 30.12 -8.19
CA PHE A 160 15.56 30.09 -7.89
C PHE A 160 16.41 30.08 -9.17
N GLN A 161 17.18 31.14 -9.37
CA GLN A 161 18.15 31.25 -10.46
C GLN A 161 19.47 31.75 -9.89
N HIS A 162 20.55 30.99 -10.10
CA HIS A 162 21.89 31.38 -9.69
C HIS A 162 22.93 30.81 -10.66
N PRO A 163 24.02 31.55 -11.01
CA PRO A 163 25.04 31.08 -11.95
C PRO A 163 25.66 29.72 -11.59
N SER A 164 25.91 29.48 -10.30
CA SER A 164 26.52 28.25 -9.79
C SER A 164 25.59 27.04 -9.75
N VAL A 165 24.29 27.19 -10.09
CA VAL A 165 23.33 26.06 -10.16
C VAL A 165 23.81 24.95 -11.09
N LYS A 166 24.56 25.30 -12.15
CA LYS A 166 25.13 24.31 -13.08
C LYS A 166 26.04 23.30 -12.38
N SER A 167 26.72 23.72 -11.31
CA SER A 167 27.63 22.86 -10.53
C SER A 167 26.89 21.79 -9.72
N LEU A 168 25.57 21.89 -9.56
CA LEU A 168 24.76 20.81 -8.98
C LEU A 168 24.66 19.58 -9.92
N HIS A 169 24.96 19.72 -11.22
CA HIS A 169 25.00 18.61 -12.18
C HIS A 169 26.28 17.76 -12.02
N ARG A 170 26.30 16.90 -11.00
CA ARG A 170 27.41 15.99 -10.74
C ARG A 170 27.26 14.68 -11.53
N GLY A 171 27.99 14.55 -12.64
CA GLY A 171 27.88 13.42 -13.58
C GLY A 171 28.21 12.04 -13.00
N GLN A 172 29.13 11.97 -12.02
CA GLN A 172 29.55 10.72 -11.38
C GLN A 172 28.95 10.51 -9.97
N PHE A 173 27.98 11.33 -9.59
CA PHE A 173 27.38 11.25 -8.26
C PHE A 173 26.41 10.08 -8.16
N ILE A 174 26.82 9.03 -7.45
CA ILE A 174 26.11 7.74 -7.37
C ILE A 174 24.73 7.84 -6.70
N TRP A 175 24.51 8.86 -5.87
CA TRP A 175 23.23 9.08 -5.22
C TRP A 175 22.18 9.64 -6.17
N ASN A 176 22.57 10.10 -7.37
CA ASN A 176 21.65 10.58 -8.39
C ASN A 176 20.93 9.41 -9.10
N LEU A 177 19.59 9.45 -9.11
CA LEU A 177 18.78 8.43 -9.80
C LEU A 177 19.09 8.33 -11.29
N ALA A 178 19.50 9.42 -11.95
CA ALA A 178 19.94 9.37 -13.35
C ALA A 178 21.18 8.46 -13.55
N ASN A 179 21.96 8.26 -12.49
CA ASN A 179 23.23 7.57 -12.49
C ASN A 179 23.15 6.12 -11.95
N VAL A 180 21.94 5.53 -11.90
CA VAL A 180 21.75 4.10 -11.58
C VAL A 180 22.71 3.16 -12.34
N PRO A 181 23.07 3.40 -13.63
CA PRO A 181 24.06 2.56 -14.32
C PRO A 181 25.45 2.53 -13.67
N LEU A 182 25.84 3.58 -12.94
CA LEU A 182 27.12 3.58 -12.22
C LEU A 182 27.17 2.51 -11.12
N LEU A 183 26.01 1.99 -10.69
CA LEU A 183 25.93 0.94 -9.67
C LEU A 183 26.43 -0.41 -10.17
N ASP A 184 26.58 -0.62 -11.48
CA ASP A 184 27.16 -1.85 -12.05
C ASP A 184 28.53 -2.14 -11.46
N GLN A 185 29.33 -1.10 -11.24
CA GLN A 185 30.69 -1.25 -10.72
C GLN A 185 30.72 -1.72 -9.26
N PHE A 186 29.59 -1.68 -8.54
CA PHE A 186 29.49 -2.09 -7.13
C PHE A 186 28.77 -3.42 -6.94
N ILE A 187 28.33 -4.09 -8.01
CA ILE A 187 27.63 -5.39 -7.92
C ILE A 187 28.49 -6.43 -7.20
N TYR A 188 29.82 -6.37 -7.35
CA TYR A 188 30.75 -7.27 -6.66
C TYR A 188 30.59 -7.27 -5.13
N ALA A 189 30.17 -6.14 -4.55
CA ALA A 189 29.98 -6.00 -3.10
C ALA A 189 28.83 -6.85 -2.55
N LEU A 190 27.92 -7.31 -3.42
CA LEU A 190 26.81 -8.19 -3.04
C LEU A 190 27.24 -9.66 -2.86
N GLY A 191 28.41 -10.07 -3.36
CA GLY A 191 28.90 -11.45 -3.24
C GLY A 191 27.90 -12.51 -3.77
N GLN A 192 27.75 -13.63 -3.06
CA GLN A 192 26.79 -14.71 -3.41
C GLN A 192 25.37 -14.46 -2.87
N ASN A 193 24.91 -13.21 -2.87
CA ASN A 193 23.58 -12.89 -2.37
C ASN A 193 22.49 -13.24 -3.39
N LYS A 194 21.40 -13.86 -2.92
CA LYS A 194 20.19 -14.16 -3.71
C LYS A 194 19.57 -12.95 -4.42
N TYR A 195 19.89 -11.73 -3.98
CA TYR A 195 19.42 -10.48 -4.59
C TYR A 195 20.29 -9.96 -5.74
N CYS A 196 21.46 -10.56 -6.01
CA CYS A 196 22.37 -10.10 -7.08
C CYS A 196 21.65 -10.04 -8.44
N ALA A 197 20.97 -11.13 -8.82
CA ALA A 197 20.21 -11.21 -10.05
C ALA A 197 19.07 -10.17 -10.13
N VAL A 198 18.45 -9.83 -8.99
CA VAL A 198 17.39 -8.82 -8.93
C VAL A 198 17.96 -7.43 -9.16
N VAL A 199 19.08 -7.10 -8.51
CA VAL A 199 19.75 -5.79 -8.67
C VAL A 199 20.22 -5.59 -10.11
N GLU A 200 20.87 -6.61 -10.69
CA GLU A 200 21.27 -6.62 -12.11
C GLU A 200 20.07 -6.38 -13.04
N GLN A 201 18.97 -7.10 -12.80
CA GLN A 201 17.76 -6.94 -13.61
C GLN A 201 17.16 -5.54 -13.48
N VAL A 202 17.19 -4.92 -12.30
CA VAL A 202 16.70 -3.56 -12.08
C VAL A 202 17.57 -2.55 -12.82
N ILE A 203 18.90 -2.68 -12.74
CA ILE A 203 19.83 -1.80 -13.46
C ILE A 203 19.62 -1.92 -14.97
N GLU A 204 19.49 -3.14 -15.50
CA GLU A 204 19.22 -3.37 -16.92
C GLU A 204 17.86 -2.83 -17.38
N GLN A 205 16.83 -2.95 -16.54
CA GLN A 205 15.54 -2.31 -16.82
C GLN A 205 15.64 -0.79 -16.83
N PHE A 206 16.43 -0.20 -15.92
CA PHE A 206 16.66 1.24 -15.90
C PHE A 206 17.35 1.69 -17.19
N LYS A 207 18.42 1.00 -17.60
CA LYS A 207 19.14 1.28 -18.85
C LYS A 207 18.26 1.19 -20.09
N SER A 208 17.49 0.11 -20.20
CA SER A 208 16.67 -0.14 -21.40
C SER A 208 15.39 0.69 -21.47
N LYS A 209 14.75 0.99 -20.33
CA LYS A 209 13.42 1.63 -20.32
C LYS A 209 13.44 3.10 -19.90
N VAL A 210 14.35 3.50 -19.02
CA VAL A 210 14.34 4.83 -18.39
C VAL A 210 15.32 5.77 -19.07
N ILE A 211 16.58 5.36 -19.30
CA ILE A 211 17.59 6.21 -19.94
C ILE A 211 17.12 6.79 -21.29
N PRO A 212 16.52 6.01 -22.22
CA PRO A 212 16.10 6.54 -23.52
C PRO A 212 15.01 7.62 -23.41
N LYS A 213 14.31 7.69 -22.28
CA LYS A 213 13.21 8.63 -22.02
C LYS A 213 13.60 9.72 -21.01
N LEU A 214 14.80 9.69 -20.45
CA LEU A 214 15.18 10.56 -19.34
C LEU A 214 15.12 12.04 -19.73
N SER A 215 15.48 12.38 -20.97
CA SER A 215 15.38 13.73 -21.54
C SER A 215 13.95 14.23 -21.71
N SER A 216 12.96 13.34 -21.74
CA SER A 216 11.53 13.70 -21.82
C SER A 216 10.92 14.04 -20.46
N PHE A 217 11.64 13.77 -19.36
CA PHE A 217 11.15 14.08 -18.03
C PHE A 217 11.41 15.53 -17.67
N ARG A 218 10.45 16.13 -16.97
CA ARG A 218 10.62 17.46 -16.38
C ARG A 218 11.72 17.35 -15.32
N ALA A 219 12.74 18.18 -15.41
CA ALA A 219 13.76 18.30 -14.38
C ALA A 219 13.45 19.48 -13.43
N CYS A 220 13.79 19.34 -12.16
CA CYS A 220 13.95 20.47 -11.25
C CYS A 220 15.09 20.22 -10.27
N ILE A 221 15.49 21.27 -9.55
CA ILE A 221 16.44 21.16 -8.46
C ILE A 221 15.69 20.58 -7.27
N ASN A 222 16.17 19.43 -6.77
CA ASN A 222 15.59 18.73 -5.63
C ASN A 222 16.53 18.88 -4.43
N HIS A 223 15.97 18.78 -3.22
CA HIS A 223 16.75 18.66 -1.98
C HIS A 223 17.77 17.51 -2.04
N GLY A 224 17.40 16.39 -2.66
CA GLY A 224 18.29 15.23 -2.87
C GLY A 224 18.23 14.19 -1.76
N ASP A 225 18.11 14.62 -0.50
CA ASP A 225 18.05 13.73 0.67
C ASP A 225 16.98 14.15 1.72
N LEU A 226 15.74 14.34 1.28
CA LEU A 226 14.65 14.81 2.15
C LEU A 226 14.00 13.62 2.89
N ASN A 227 14.71 13.09 3.89
CA ASN A 227 14.29 11.95 4.72
C ASN A 227 13.84 12.37 6.14
N ASP A 228 13.40 11.40 6.94
CA ASP A 228 12.90 11.58 8.30
C ASP A 228 13.97 12.00 9.34
N HIS A 229 15.26 11.83 9.04
CA HIS A 229 16.35 12.38 9.85
C HIS A 229 16.64 13.85 9.54
N ASN A 230 16.35 14.31 8.32
CA ASN A 230 16.65 15.65 7.84
C ASN A 230 15.48 16.64 7.95
N ILE A 231 14.32 16.20 8.42
CA ILE A 231 13.18 17.07 8.71
C ILE A 231 13.03 17.18 10.22
N LEU A 232 13.03 18.41 10.72
CA LEU A 232 12.78 18.73 12.13
C LEU A 232 11.32 19.14 12.33
N VAL A 233 10.75 18.73 13.46
CA VAL A 233 9.43 19.15 13.90
C VAL A 233 9.46 19.73 15.30
N ASP A 234 8.52 20.62 15.55
CA ASP A 234 8.22 21.16 16.88
C ASP A 234 6.80 20.75 17.31
N SER A 235 6.60 20.58 18.61
CA SER A 235 5.30 20.20 19.18
C SER A 235 4.46 21.45 19.42
N SER A 236 3.41 21.64 18.62
CA SER A 236 2.52 22.79 18.72
C SER A 236 1.42 22.65 19.80
N SER A 237 1.22 21.45 20.37
CA SER A 237 0.26 21.23 21.47
C SER A 237 0.91 20.61 22.71
N ALA A 238 0.44 21.01 23.89
CA ALA A 238 0.88 20.50 25.20
C ALA A 238 0.13 19.21 25.63
N SER A 239 -0.73 18.65 24.78
CA SER A 239 -1.52 17.46 25.08
C SER A 239 -0.72 16.18 24.79
N LEU A 240 -0.35 15.44 25.85
CA LEU A 240 0.40 14.18 25.78
C LEU A 240 -0.31 13.07 24.97
N GLU A 241 -1.64 13.13 24.84
CA GLU A 241 -2.43 12.07 24.18
C GLU A 241 -2.57 12.24 22.66
N ASN A 242 -2.32 13.44 22.11
CA ASN A 242 -2.34 13.71 20.67
C ASN A 242 -1.44 14.91 20.35
N PRO A 243 -0.11 14.72 20.24
CA PRO A 243 0.80 15.80 19.91
C PRO A 243 0.59 16.23 18.46
N GLN A 244 0.29 17.52 18.28
CA GLN A 244 0.32 18.14 16.95
C GLN A 244 1.75 18.60 16.67
N TYR A 245 2.29 18.16 15.54
CA TYR A 245 3.63 18.53 15.11
C TYR A 245 3.55 19.49 13.92
N ARG A 246 4.44 20.47 13.90
CA ARG A 246 4.65 21.36 12.76
C ARG A 246 6.11 21.27 12.32
N VAL A 247 6.37 21.26 11.02
CA VAL A 247 7.75 21.28 10.50
C VAL A 247 8.44 22.58 10.92
N SER A 248 9.57 22.44 11.62
CA SER A 248 10.36 23.54 12.17
C SER A 248 11.73 23.71 11.49
N GLY A 249 12.19 22.73 10.71
CA GLY A 249 13.50 22.77 10.06
C GLY A 249 13.66 21.78 8.91
N ILE A 250 14.40 22.19 7.89
CA ILE A 250 14.91 21.34 6.81
C ILE A 250 16.43 21.37 6.89
N LEU A 251 17.03 20.19 7.04
CA LEU A 251 18.46 19.99 7.20
C LEU A 251 19.08 19.38 5.94
N ASP A 252 20.37 19.61 5.80
CA ASP A 252 21.28 18.94 4.88
C ASP A 252 20.97 19.03 3.38
N PHE A 253 21.36 20.15 2.79
CA PHE A 253 21.27 20.41 1.35
C PHE A 253 22.50 19.90 0.56
N SER A 254 23.39 19.08 1.16
CA SER A 254 24.60 18.57 0.47
C SER A 254 24.27 17.70 -0.76
N ASP A 255 23.11 17.05 -0.75
CA ASP A 255 22.67 16.15 -1.83
C ASP A 255 21.85 16.86 -2.92
N MET A 256 21.72 18.18 -2.84
CA MET A 256 21.02 18.97 -3.83
C MET A 256 21.51 18.65 -5.23
N ARG A 257 20.55 18.43 -6.12
CA ARG A 257 20.84 18.06 -7.50
C ARG A 257 19.67 18.38 -8.43
N PRO A 258 19.94 18.55 -9.72
CA PRO A 258 18.92 18.54 -10.77
C PRO A 258 18.47 17.08 -10.94
N GLY A 259 17.22 16.81 -10.55
CA GLY A 259 16.61 15.50 -10.69
C GLY A 259 15.44 15.56 -11.67
N ALA A 260 15.23 14.47 -12.41
CA ALA A 260 13.96 14.28 -13.08
C ALA A 260 12.86 14.20 -12.02
N LEU A 261 11.90 15.13 -12.05
CA LEU A 261 10.65 14.94 -11.36
C LEU A 261 10.00 13.72 -11.98
N CYS A 262 9.74 12.70 -11.17
CA CYS A 262 8.73 11.71 -11.53
C CYS A 262 7.47 12.53 -11.86
N PRO A 263 6.94 12.49 -13.09
CA PRO A 263 5.94 13.44 -13.52
C PRO A 263 4.78 13.42 -12.53
N ARG A 264 4.66 14.48 -11.71
CA ARG A 264 3.38 14.84 -11.14
C ARG A 264 2.50 15.03 -12.35
N ARG A 265 1.58 14.09 -12.58
CA ARG A 265 0.41 14.33 -13.41
C ARG A 265 -0.38 15.48 -12.77
N VAL A 266 0.06 16.71 -13.00
CA VAL A 266 -0.78 17.91 -12.90
C VAL A 266 -2.01 17.59 -13.77
N PRO A 267 -3.25 17.78 -13.27
CA PRO A 267 -4.44 17.56 -14.05
C PRO A 267 -4.57 18.67 -15.10
N GLY A 268 -3.75 18.57 -16.14
CA GLY A 268 -3.90 19.31 -17.38
C GLY A 268 -5.09 18.73 -18.14
N THR A 269 -6.01 19.62 -18.48
CA THR A 269 -7.20 19.41 -19.29
C THR A 269 -6.87 18.71 -20.61
N MET A 270 -7.67 17.67 -20.89
CA MET A 270 -7.84 16.88 -22.11
C MET A 270 -7.17 15.48 -22.20
N SER A 271 -8.08 14.50 -22.31
CA SER A 271 -7.95 13.06 -22.56
C SER A 271 -7.57 12.12 -21.39
N ARG A 272 -8.19 12.30 -20.21
CA ARG A 272 -8.45 11.14 -19.33
C ARG A 272 -9.87 10.64 -19.57
N ARG A 273 -10.03 9.79 -20.59
CA ARG A 273 -11.32 9.13 -20.81
C ARG A 273 -11.51 7.88 -19.92
N TYR A 274 -10.45 7.40 -19.26
CA TYR A 274 -10.50 6.20 -18.40
C TYR A 274 -9.82 6.41 -17.05
N ASP A 275 -10.50 5.90 -16.02
CA ASP A 275 -10.13 5.96 -14.60
C ASP A 275 -8.91 5.07 -14.35
N SER A 276 -7.72 5.67 -14.20
CA SER A 276 -6.43 4.96 -14.07
C SER A 276 -5.83 5.01 -12.67
N ARG A 277 -6.51 5.64 -11.72
CA ARG A 277 -6.09 5.68 -10.31
C ARG A 277 -7.05 4.82 -9.51
N THR A 278 -6.62 3.60 -9.18
CA THR A 278 -7.52 2.58 -8.63
C THR A 278 -7.70 2.64 -7.11
N THR A 279 -6.76 3.26 -6.39
CA THR A 279 -6.72 3.33 -4.91
C THR A 279 -6.78 4.77 -4.40
N ILE A 280 -7.57 5.63 -5.06
CA ILE A 280 -7.81 7.01 -4.63
C ILE A 280 -9.29 7.21 -4.31
N PHE A 281 -9.56 7.98 -3.25
CA PHE A 281 -10.92 8.41 -2.96
C PHE A 281 -11.44 9.37 -4.04
N SER A 282 -12.72 9.22 -4.36
CA SER A 282 -13.48 10.22 -5.09
C SER A 282 -13.68 11.47 -4.23
N PRO A 283 -14.08 12.62 -4.83
CA PRO A 283 -14.44 13.82 -4.08
C PRO A 283 -15.55 13.61 -3.04
N GLU A 284 -16.38 12.57 -3.21
CA GLU A 284 -17.46 12.17 -2.30
C GLU A 284 -17.00 11.18 -1.20
N GLY A 285 -15.71 10.82 -1.16
CA GLY A 285 -15.19 9.85 -0.20
C GLY A 285 -15.47 8.39 -0.55
N ARG A 286 -15.68 8.07 -1.84
CA ARG A 286 -16.01 6.72 -2.33
C ARG A 286 -14.85 6.12 -3.13
N LEU A 287 -14.79 4.79 -3.25
CA LEU A 287 -13.80 4.10 -4.09
C LEU A 287 -14.47 3.55 -5.36
N TYR A 288 -14.37 4.29 -6.47
CA TYR A 288 -15.06 3.94 -7.72
C TYR A 288 -14.72 2.54 -8.24
N GLN A 289 -13.47 2.09 -8.13
CA GLN A 289 -13.09 0.74 -8.58
C GLN A 289 -13.76 -0.39 -7.80
N VAL A 290 -14.02 -0.17 -6.51
CA VAL A 290 -14.75 -1.13 -5.68
C VAL A 290 -16.21 -1.18 -6.11
N GLU A 291 -16.80 -0.02 -6.43
CA GLU A 291 -18.18 0.05 -6.92
C GLU A 291 -18.33 -0.60 -8.29
N TYR A 292 -17.40 -0.37 -9.21
CA TYR A 292 -17.40 -1.06 -10.50
C TYR A 292 -17.24 -2.58 -10.34
N ALA A 293 -16.45 -3.03 -9.37
CA ALA A 293 -16.35 -4.46 -9.06
C ALA A 293 -17.68 -5.02 -8.51
N MET A 294 -18.38 -4.27 -7.66
CA MET A 294 -19.71 -4.65 -7.16
C MET A 294 -20.74 -4.73 -8.28
N GLU A 295 -20.77 -3.76 -9.20
CA GLU A 295 -21.65 -3.77 -10.38
C GLU A 295 -21.36 -4.97 -11.29
N ALA A 296 -20.08 -5.28 -11.52
CA ALA A 296 -19.69 -6.47 -12.29
C ALA A 296 -20.18 -7.78 -11.64
N ILE A 297 -20.17 -7.84 -10.31
CA ILE A 297 -20.72 -8.98 -9.54
C ILE A 297 -22.24 -9.03 -9.65
N GLY A 298 -22.92 -7.88 -9.68
CA GLY A 298 -24.36 -7.78 -9.91
C GLY A 298 -24.79 -8.41 -11.24
N HIS A 299 -23.91 -8.50 -12.24
CA HIS A 299 -24.18 -9.18 -13.50
C HIS A 299 -23.73 -10.65 -13.54
N ALA A 300 -23.03 -11.15 -12.52
CA ALA A 300 -22.60 -12.54 -12.46
C ALA A 300 -23.78 -13.48 -12.14
N GLY A 301 -23.64 -14.76 -12.45
CA GLY A 301 -24.70 -15.73 -12.16
C GLY A 301 -24.97 -15.84 -10.65
N THR A 302 -26.25 -16.00 -10.32
CA THR A 302 -26.80 -15.96 -8.95
C THR A 302 -26.16 -17.03 -8.06
N CYS A 303 -25.87 -16.68 -6.81
CA CYS A 303 -25.48 -17.63 -5.78
C CYS A 303 -26.07 -17.26 -4.43
N LEU A 304 -26.71 -18.23 -3.78
CA LEU A 304 -27.31 -18.07 -2.46
C LEU A 304 -26.77 -19.10 -1.47
N GLY A 305 -26.80 -18.73 -0.19
CA GLY A 305 -26.47 -19.60 0.92
C GLY A 305 -27.56 -19.54 1.99
N ILE A 306 -27.89 -20.69 2.58
CA ILE A 306 -28.90 -20.81 3.63
C ILE A 306 -28.34 -21.68 4.76
N LEU A 307 -28.37 -21.13 5.97
CA LEU A 307 -28.00 -21.79 7.22
C LEU A 307 -29.20 -22.54 7.80
N ALA A 308 -29.01 -23.81 8.11
CA ALA A 308 -29.97 -24.66 8.80
C ALA A 308 -29.34 -25.19 10.11
N ASN A 309 -30.17 -25.83 10.95
CA ASN A 309 -29.72 -26.36 12.24
C ASN A 309 -28.85 -27.63 12.10
N ASP A 310 -29.16 -28.44 11.09
CA ASP A 310 -28.55 -29.74 10.79
C ASP A 310 -27.51 -29.67 9.65
N GLY A 311 -27.29 -28.47 9.08
CA GLY A 311 -26.29 -28.24 8.05
C GLY A 311 -26.38 -26.85 7.44
N VAL A 312 -25.61 -26.64 6.38
CA VAL A 312 -25.62 -25.39 5.61
C VAL A 312 -25.48 -25.72 4.13
N LEU A 313 -26.13 -24.95 3.26
CA LEU A 313 -26.10 -25.20 1.82
C LEU A 313 -25.71 -23.97 1.02
N LEU A 314 -25.07 -24.20 -0.12
CA LEU A 314 -24.87 -23.24 -1.20
C LEU A 314 -25.60 -23.72 -2.43
N ALA A 315 -26.33 -22.82 -3.07
CA ALA A 315 -26.95 -23.06 -4.36
C ALA A 315 -26.49 -21.98 -5.35
N ALA A 316 -26.04 -22.37 -6.52
CA ALA A 316 -25.52 -21.46 -7.53
C ALA A 316 -26.07 -21.76 -8.92
N GLU A 317 -26.27 -20.70 -9.69
CA GLU A 317 -26.65 -20.77 -11.09
C GLU A 317 -25.42 -21.11 -11.95
N ARG A 318 -25.52 -22.16 -12.77
CA ARG A 318 -24.56 -22.49 -13.82
C ARG A 318 -24.90 -21.71 -15.08
N ARG A 319 -24.01 -20.78 -15.45
CA ARG A 319 -24.23 -19.90 -16.62
C ARG A 319 -23.74 -20.51 -17.92
N ASN A 320 -22.74 -21.38 -17.86
CA ASN A 320 -22.17 -22.06 -19.01
C ASN A 320 -22.81 -23.45 -19.17
N ILE A 321 -23.90 -23.52 -19.93
CA ILE A 321 -24.69 -24.76 -20.14
C ILE A 321 -24.57 -25.30 -21.57
N HIS A 322 -23.47 -25.01 -22.26
CA HIS A 322 -23.32 -25.45 -23.64
C HIS A 322 -23.01 -26.95 -23.70
N LYS A 323 -23.71 -27.70 -24.56
CA LYS A 323 -23.56 -29.17 -24.73
C LYS A 323 -22.17 -29.65 -25.17
N LEU A 324 -21.28 -28.71 -25.51
CA LEU A 324 -19.89 -29.00 -25.90
C LEU A 324 -18.92 -28.86 -24.72
N LEU A 325 -19.40 -28.39 -23.57
CA LEU A 325 -18.59 -28.34 -22.36
C LEU A 325 -18.46 -29.74 -21.80
N ASP A 326 -17.23 -30.12 -21.51
CA ASP A 326 -16.93 -31.40 -20.87
C ASP A 326 -17.14 -31.25 -19.35
N GLU A 327 -18.11 -31.98 -18.80
CA GLU A 327 -18.49 -31.93 -17.39
C GLU A 327 -17.56 -32.80 -16.51
N VAL A 328 -16.24 -32.76 -16.79
CA VAL A 328 -15.23 -33.50 -16.02
C VAL A 328 -14.95 -32.90 -14.64
N PHE A 329 -15.36 -31.65 -14.41
CA PHE A 329 -15.17 -30.97 -13.14
C PHE A 329 -16.30 -31.29 -12.15
N PHE A 330 -15.95 -31.46 -10.88
CA PHE A 330 -16.90 -31.81 -9.83
C PHE A 330 -17.94 -30.71 -9.53
N SER A 331 -17.59 -29.43 -9.72
CA SER A 331 -18.50 -28.28 -9.62
C SER A 331 -17.88 -27.07 -10.34
N GLU A 332 -18.71 -26.16 -10.86
CA GLU A 332 -18.28 -24.99 -11.63
C GLU A 332 -17.97 -23.80 -10.73
N LYS A 333 -18.83 -23.48 -9.74
CA LYS A 333 -18.63 -22.34 -8.83
C LYS A 333 -18.38 -22.73 -7.38
N ILE A 334 -18.64 -23.98 -6.99
CA ILE A 334 -18.45 -24.42 -5.60
C ILE A 334 -17.09 -25.08 -5.45
N TYR A 335 -16.24 -24.45 -4.64
CA TYR A 335 -14.88 -24.88 -4.38
C TYR A 335 -14.73 -25.37 -2.94
N LYS A 336 -14.21 -26.58 -2.79
CA LYS A 336 -13.76 -27.07 -1.48
C LYS A 336 -12.47 -26.33 -1.08
N LEU A 337 -12.46 -25.76 0.12
CA LEU A 337 -11.32 -24.99 0.67
C LEU A 337 -10.46 -25.83 1.61
N ASN A 338 -11.09 -26.56 2.53
CA ASN A 338 -10.45 -27.54 3.42
C ASN A 338 -11.45 -28.68 3.69
N GLU A 339 -11.24 -29.49 4.73
CA GLU A 339 -12.16 -30.57 5.08
C GLU A 339 -13.50 -30.10 5.63
N ASP A 340 -13.52 -28.92 6.27
CA ASP A 340 -14.66 -28.40 7.04
C ASP A 340 -15.33 -27.16 6.40
N MET A 341 -14.86 -26.70 5.24
CA MET A 341 -15.31 -25.47 4.58
C MET A 341 -15.30 -25.57 3.06
N ALA A 342 -16.30 -24.92 2.45
CA ALA A 342 -16.40 -24.68 1.02
C ALA A 342 -16.84 -23.25 0.74
N CYS A 343 -16.60 -22.75 -0.47
CA CYS A 343 -17.12 -21.47 -0.91
C CYS A 343 -17.74 -21.54 -2.29
N SER A 344 -18.68 -20.65 -2.57
CA SER A 344 -19.17 -20.37 -3.90
C SER A 344 -18.79 -18.94 -4.32
N VAL A 345 -18.68 -18.72 -5.62
CA VAL A 345 -18.13 -17.49 -6.20
C VAL A 345 -19.14 -16.80 -7.10
N ALA A 346 -19.19 -15.47 -7.04
CA ALA A 346 -19.88 -14.64 -8.01
C ALA A 346 -18.98 -13.48 -8.45
N GLY A 347 -18.81 -13.32 -9.75
CA GLY A 347 -17.94 -12.32 -10.36
C GLY A 347 -17.00 -12.91 -11.40
N ILE A 348 -15.79 -12.37 -11.46
CA ILE A 348 -14.75 -12.78 -12.42
C ILE A 348 -14.12 -14.11 -11.98
N THR A 349 -14.33 -15.19 -12.75
CA THR A 349 -13.84 -16.55 -12.43
C THR A 349 -12.32 -16.64 -12.31
N SER A 350 -11.56 -15.88 -13.11
CA SER A 350 -10.10 -15.89 -13.02
C SER A 350 -9.59 -15.32 -11.69
N ASP A 351 -10.22 -14.25 -11.19
CA ASP A 351 -9.93 -13.69 -9.88
C ASP A 351 -10.32 -14.68 -8.77
N ALA A 352 -11.45 -15.37 -8.93
CA ALA A 352 -11.91 -16.39 -7.99
C ALA A 352 -10.91 -17.55 -7.85
N ASN A 353 -10.29 -18.00 -8.95
CA ASN A 353 -9.27 -19.06 -8.92
C ASN A 353 -8.03 -18.65 -8.12
N VAL A 354 -7.63 -17.38 -8.19
CA VAL A 354 -6.52 -16.85 -7.39
C VAL A 354 -6.87 -16.88 -5.91
N LEU A 355 -8.04 -16.34 -5.55
CA LEU A 355 -8.47 -16.24 -4.15
C LEU A 355 -8.76 -17.61 -3.52
N THR A 356 -9.33 -18.55 -4.26
CA THR A 356 -9.59 -19.92 -3.77
C THR A 356 -8.30 -20.69 -3.52
N ASN A 357 -7.26 -20.48 -4.33
CA ASN A 357 -5.94 -21.06 -4.08
C ASN A 357 -5.29 -20.44 -2.83
N GLU A 358 -5.37 -19.12 -2.68
CA GLU A 358 -4.86 -18.43 -1.50
C GLU A 358 -5.59 -18.87 -0.22
N LEU A 359 -6.91 -19.02 -0.25
CA LEU A 359 -7.70 -19.57 0.85
C LEU A 359 -7.23 -20.97 1.26
N ARG A 360 -6.99 -21.86 0.29
CA ARG A 360 -6.46 -23.21 0.57
C ARG A 360 -5.09 -23.13 1.23
N LEU A 361 -4.23 -22.25 0.75
CA LEU A 361 -2.89 -22.06 1.31
C LEU A 361 -2.95 -21.54 2.76
N ILE A 362 -3.80 -20.54 3.04
CA ILE A 362 -4.01 -19.99 4.38
C ILE A 362 -4.51 -21.08 5.33
N ALA A 363 -5.53 -21.84 4.90
CA ALA A 363 -6.11 -22.90 5.72
C ALA A 363 -5.08 -23.99 6.06
N GLN A 364 -4.28 -24.43 5.08
CA GLN A 364 -3.25 -25.45 5.30
C GLN A 364 -2.08 -24.92 6.14
N ARG A 365 -1.70 -23.65 5.99
CA ARG A 365 -0.67 -23.03 6.83
C ARG A 365 -1.08 -22.98 8.30
N TYR A 366 -2.34 -22.64 8.56
CA TYR A 366 -2.89 -22.66 9.92
C TYR A 366 -2.87 -24.07 10.50
N LEU A 367 -3.35 -25.05 9.74
CA LEU A 367 -3.33 -26.46 10.17
C LEU A 367 -1.90 -26.94 10.47
N LEU A 368 -0.93 -26.59 9.63
CA LEU A 368 0.48 -26.93 9.85
C LEU A 368 1.01 -26.34 11.16
N GLN A 369 0.67 -25.08 11.45
CA GLN A 369 1.18 -24.36 12.61
C GLN A 369 0.51 -24.76 13.93
N TYR A 370 -0.81 -24.95 13.94
CA TYR A 370 -1.60 -25.17 15.15
C TYR A 370 -2.08 -26.61 15.33
N GLN A 371 -1.90 -27.47 14.32
CA GLN A 371 -2.36 -28.86 14.33
C GLN A 371 -3.87 -29.03 14.59
N GLU A 372 -4.65 -28.00 14.22
CA GLU A 372 -6.11 -28.02 14.26
C GLU A 372 -6.70 -27.27 13.06
N PRO A 373 -7.94 -27.58 12.64
CA PRO A 373 -8.58 -26.88 11.53
C PRO A 373 -8.80 -25.41 11.85
N ILE A 374 -8.59 -24.56 10.85
CA ILE A 374 -8.79 -23.10 10.98
C ILE A 374 -10.26 -22.77 11.27
N PRO A 375 -10.56 -21.91 12.27
CA PRO A 375 -11.91 -21.38 12.48
C PRO A 375 -12.44 -20.62 11.26
N CYS A 376 -13.75 -20.68 11.02
CA CYS A 376 -14.34 -20.18 9.78
C CYS A 376 -14.09 -18.68 9.60
N GLU A 377 -14.32 -17.90 10.66
CA GLU A 377 -14.15 -16.44 10.65
C GLU A 377 -12.71 -16.03 10.32
N GLN A 378 -11.72 -16.68 10.95
CA GLN A 378 -10.30 -16.35 10.75
C GLN A 378 -9.85 -16.56 9.30
N LEU A 379 -10.36 -17.61 8.64
CA LEU A 379 -10.07 -17.85 7.22
C LEU A 379 -10.64 -16.72 6.34
N VAL A 380 -11.86 -16.25 6.64
CA VAL A 380 -12.50 -15.17 5.91
C VAL A 380 -11.77 -13.85 6.14
N THR A 381 -11.45 -13.51 7.40
CA THR A 381 -10.71 -12.28 7.74
C THR A 381 -9.36 -12.22 7.03
N ALA A 382 -8.59 -13.32 7.04
CA ALA A 382 -7.27 -13.36 6.40
C ALA A 382 -7.34 -13.11 4.88
N LEU A 383 -8.39 -13.58 4.20
CA LEU A 383 -8.59 -13.25 2.78
C LEU A 383 -9.04 -11.80 2.59
N CYS A 384 -9.91 -11.31 3.47
CA CYS A 384 -10.40 -9.95 3.45
C CYS A 384 -9.28 -8.92 3.60
N ASP A 385 -8.26 -9.19 4.42
CA ASP A 385 -7.07 -8.36 4.54
C ASP A 385 -6.29 -8.29 3.21
N ILE A 386 -6.23 -9.39 2.46
CA ILE A 386 -5.61 -9.41 1.12
C ILE A 386 -6.44 -8.59 0.13
N LYS A 387 -7.77 -8.71 0.14
CA LYS A 387 -8.65 -7.89 -0.70
C LYS A 387 -8.49 -6.40 -0.36
N GLN A 388 -8.50 -6.06 0.92
CA GLN A 388 -8.33 -4.69 1.43
C GLN A 388 -6.98 -4.09 1.04
N ALA A 389 -5.90 -4.88 1.06
CA ALA A 389 -4.59 -4.40 0.62
C ALA A 389 -4.62 -3.88 -0.84
N TYR A 390 -5.41 -4.52 -1.71
CA TYR A 390 -5.57 -4.14 -3.11
C TYR A 390 -6.45 -2.90 -3.32
N THR A 391 -7.27 -2.51 -2.33
CA THR A 391 -8.07 -1.29 -2.38
C THR A 391 -7.33 -0.08 -1.80
N GLN A 392 -6.36 -0.32 -0.91
CA GLN A 392 -5.64 0.73 -0.20
C GLN A 392 -4.32 1.13 -0.88
N PHE A 393 -3.55 0.19 -1.44
CA PHE A 393 -2.23 0.49 -2.02
C PHE A 393 -1.86 -0.39 -3.22
N GLY A 394 -0.75 -0.07 -3.87
CA GLY A 394 -0.20 -0.83 -5.00
C GLY A 394 -0.72 -0.45 -6.38
N GLY A 395 -1.77 0.38 -6.48
CA GLY A 395 -2.28 0.88 -7.77
C GLY A 395 -2.79 -0.22 -8.71
N LYS A 396 -3.19 -1.36 -8.14
CA LYS A 396 -3.79 -2.50 -8.86
C LYS A 396 -5.31 -2.35 -8.87
N ARG A 397 -5.99 -3.02 -9.79
CA ARG A 397 -7.46 -3.14 -9.71
C ARG A 397 -7.84 -4.09 -8.55
N PRO A 398 -8.97 -3.85 -7.87
CA PRO A 398 -9.49 -4.81 -6.90
C PRO A 398 -9.91 -6.12 -7.57
N PHE A 399 -10.09 -7.15 -6.75
CA PHE A 399 -10.63 -8.44 -7.20
C PHE A 399 -12.13 -8.30 -7.47
N GLY A 400 -12.56 -8.62 -8.69
CA GLY A 400 -13.96 -8.52 -9.11
C GLY A 400 -14.81 -9.70 -8.67
N VAL A 401 -14.72 -10.13 -7.41
CA VAL A 401 -15.39 -11.33 -6.91
C VAL A 401 -15.89 -11.18 -5.47
N SER A 402 -17.16 -11.54 -5.27
CA SER A 402 -17.75 -11.82 -3.97
C SER A 402 -17.81 -13.32 -3.75
N LEU A 403 -17.64 -13.74 -2.50
CA LEU A 403 -17.65 -15.15 -2.13
C LEU A 403 -18.67 -15.37 -1.01
N LEU A 404 -19.38 -16.50 -1.10
CA LEU A 404 -20.12 -17.07 0.02
C LEU A 404 -19.34 -18.25 0.58
N TYR A 405 -19.17 -18.28 1.89
CA TYR A 405 -18.43 -19.32 2.60
C TYR A 405 -19.39 -20.10 3.47
N ILE A 406 -19.32 -21.42 3.39
CA ILE A 406 -19.99 -22.31 4.31
C ILE A 406 -18.93 -23.12 5.06
N GLY A 407 -19.16 -23.31 6.35
CA GLY A 407 -18.23 -24.07 7.16
C GLY A 407 -18.84 -24.55 8.47
N TRP A 408 -18.11 -25.44 9.13
CA TRP A 408 -18.37 -25.82 10.50
C TRP A 408 -17.09 -25.63 11.31
N ASP A 409 -17.19 -25.06 12.52
CA ASP A 409 -16.10 -25.10 13.50
C ASP A 409 -16.58 -25.48 14.90
N LYS A 410 -15.62 -25.76 15.78
CA LYS A 410 -15.86 -26.18 17.17
C LYS A 410 -16.41 -25.09 18.08
N HIS A 411 -16.38 -23.82 17.66
CA HIS A 411 -16.73 -22.68 18.50
C HIS A 411 -18.18 -22.22 18.28
N TYR A 412 -18.57 -22.10 17.02
CA TYR A 412 -19.87 -21.55 16.60
C TYR A 412 -20.70 -22.53 15.77
N GLY A 413 -20.17 -23.72 15.46
CA GLY A 413 -20.88 -24.72 14.66
C GLY A 413 -20.99 -24.30 13.20
N PHE A 414 -22.17 -24.51 12.59
CA PHE A 414 -22.42 -24.15 11.20
C PHE A 414 -22.45 -22.63 11.02
N GLN A 415 -21.72 -22.15 10.03
CA GLN A 415 -21.58 -20.72 9.75
C GLN A 415 -21.70 -20.45 8.25
N LEU A 416 -22.24 -19.27 7.92
CA LEU A 416 -22.33 -18.75 6.57
C LEU A 416 -21.80 -17.32 6.57
N TYR A 417 -20.77 -17.07 5.78
CA TYR A 417 -20.18 -15.74 5.61
C TYR A 417 -20.28 -15.27 4.17
N GLN A 418 -20.28 -13.96 3.99
CA GLN A 418 -20.17 -13.29 2.71
C GLN A 418 -18.99 -12.32 2.76
N SER A 419 -18.14 -12.32 1.73
CA SER A 419 -17.13 -11.26 1.52
C SER A 419 -17.32 -10.58 0.18
N ASP A 420 -16.92 -9.32 0.11
CA ASP A 420 -17.06 -8.49 -1.09
C ASP A 420 -15.70 -7.92 -1.56
N PRO A 421 -15.61 -7.27 -2.73
CA PRO A 421 -14.36 -6.72 -3.28
C PRO A 421 -13.68 -5.66 -2.41
N SER A 422 -14.41 -5.01 -1.50
CA SER A 422 -13.83 -3.99 -0.62
C SER A 422 -12.89 -4.60 0.42
N GLY A 423 -13.03 -5.90 0.71
CA GLY A 423 -12.41 -6.54 1.87
C GLY A 423 -13.32 -6.56 3.09
N ASN A 424 -14.54 -6.03 3.01
CA ASN A 424 -15.54 -6.22 4.05
C ASN A 424 -16.14 -7.64 3.98
N TYR A 425 -16.53 -8.16 5.15
CA TYR A 425 -17.25 -9.42 5.29
C TYR A 425 -18.31 -9.34 6.38
N GLY A 426 -19.31 -10.22 6.29
CA GLY A 426 -20.36 -10.33 7.29
C GLY A 426 -20.87 -11.76 7.42
N GLY A 427 -21.28 -12.13 8.63
CA GLY A 427 -21.97 -13.38 8.92
C GLY A 427 -23.47 -13.27 8.60
N TRP A 428 -24.05 -14.31 8.02
CA TRP A 428 -25.44 -14.34 7.57
C TRP A 428 -26.13 -15.66 7.95
N LYS A 429 -27.45 -15.61 8.14
CA LYS A 429 -28.30 -16.81 8.25
C LYS A 429 -28.81 -17.27 6.88
N ALA A 430 -29.11 -16.31 6.00
CA ALA A 430 -29.36 -16.55 4.60
C ALA A 430 -28.95 -15.30 3.83
N THR A 431 -28.29 -15.47 2.69
CA THR A 431 -27.88 -14.35 1.83
C THR A 431 -27.78 -14.79 0.37
N CYS A 432 -27.72 -13.82 -0.54
CA CYS A 432 -27.56 -14.02 -1.96
C CYS A 432 -26.63 -12.97 -2.54
N ILE A 433 -25.75 -13.40 -3.46
CA ILE A 433 -24.88 -12.55 -4.27
C ILE A 433 -25.13 -12.85 -5.76
N GLY A 434 -24.67 -11.95 -6.63
CA GLY A 434 -24.88 -12.06 -8.07
C GLY A 434 -26.16 -11.38 -8.56
N ASN A 435 -26.59 -11.77 -9.76
CA ASN A 435 -27.79 -11.25 -10.40
C ASN A 435 -29.05 -11.43 -9.56
N ASN A 436 -29.93 -10.44 -9.59
CA ASN A 436 -31.21 -10.44 -8.86
C ASN A 436 -31.12 -10.72 -7.34
N SER A 437 -29.95 -10.49 -6.73
CA SER A 437 -29.71 -10.73 -5.29
C SER A 437 -30.68 -9.97 -4.38
N ALA A 438 -31.06 -8.73 -4.72
CA ALA A 438 -32.03 -7.94 -3.94
C ALA A 438 -33.41 -8.62 -3.84
N ALA A 439 -33.90 -9.19 -4.95
CA ALA A 439 -35.16 -9.92 -4.98
C ALA A 439 -35.04 -11.24 -4.21
N ALA A 440 -33.93 -11.97 -4.37
CA ALA A 440 -33.63 -13.18 -3.63
C ALA A 440 -33.64 -12.95 -2.11
N VAL A 441 -32.95 -11.90 -1.64
CA VAL A 441 -32.89 -11.54 -0.21
C VAL A 441 -34.27 -11.15 0.33
N SER A 442 -35.10 -10.46 -0.47
CA SER A 442 -36.48 -10.13 -0.07
C SER A 442 -37.32 -11.39 0.19
N MET A 443 -37.20 -12.40 -0.69
CA MET A 443 -37.89 -13.69 -0.52
C MET A 443 -37.33 -14.49 0.65
N LEU A 444 -36.00 -14.54 0.80
CA LEU A 444 -35.36 -15.18 1.93
C LEU A 444 -35.83 -14.58 3.25
N LYS A 445 -35.98 -13.26 3.35
CA LYS A 445 -36.50 -12.59 4.56
C LYS A 445 -37.94 -12.97 4.90
N GLN A 446 -38.78 -13.26 3.91
CA GLN A 446 -40.18 -13.61 4.13
C GLN A 446 -40.35 -15.06 4.57
N ASP A 447 -39.60 -15.97 3.93
CA ASP A 447 -39.84 -17.40 4.06
C ASP A 447 -38.83 -18.11 4.98
N TYR A 448 -37.70 -17.47 5.33
CA TYR A 448 -36.72 -18.03 6.26
C TYR A 448 -37.23 -17.94 7.71
N LYS A 449 -37.28 -19.09 8.38
CA LYS A 449 -37.65 -19.21 9.79
C LYS A 449 -36.42 -19.47 10.64
N GLU A 450 -36.11 -18.53 11.53
CA GLU A 450 -34.98 -18.62 12.43
C GLU A 450 -35.16 -19.74 13.46
N GLY A 451 -34.14 -20.57 13.65
CA GLY A 451 -34.13 -21.64 14.66
C GLY A 451 -34.95 -22.89 14.32
N GLU A 452 -35.79 -22.87 13.29
CA GLU A 452 -36.64 -24.00 12.87
C GLU A 452 -36.21 -24.59 11.52
N MET A 453 -35.23 -23.99 10.85
CA MET A 453 -34.82 -24.40 9.52
C MET A 453 -34.04 -25.72 9.54
N THR A 454 -34.59 -26.74 8.89
CA THR A 454 -33.89 -28.00 8.58
C THR A 454 -33.26 -27.94 7.20
N LEU A 455 -32.31 -28.82 6.91
CA LEU A 455 -31.63 -28.86 5.61
C LEU A 455 -32.62 -29.17 4.48
N LYS A 456 -33.63 -30.02 4.73
CA LYS A 456 -34.68 -30.33 3.75
C LYS A 456 -35.53 -29.10 3.41
N THR A 457 -35.97 -28.37 4.43
CA THR A 457 -36.75 -27.13 4.22
C THR A 457 -35.91 -26.03 3.60
N ALA A 458 -34.61 -25.95 3.94
CA ALA A 458 -33.67 -25.02 3.33
C ALA A 458 -33.43 -25.34 1.84
N LEU A 459 -33.34 -26.62 1.46
CA LEU A 459 -33.23 -27.04 0.06
C LEU A 459 -34.47 -26.65 -0.75
N ALA A 460 -35.67 -26.87 -0.21
CA ALA A 460 -36.92 -26.45 -0.85
C ALA A 460 -36.99 -24.91 -1.02
N LEU A 461 -36.57 -24.17 0.01
CA LEU A 461 -36.46 -22.71 -0.02
C LEU A 461 -35.46 -22.24 -1.11
N ALA A 462 -34.30 -22.90 -1.22
CA ALA A 462 -33.28 -22.58 -2.20
C ALA A 462 -33.82 -22.70 -3.64
N ILE A 463 -34.52 -23.80 -3.93
CA ILE A 463 -35.15 -24.04 -5.24
C ILE A 463 -36.23 -23.00 -5.52
N LYS A 464 -37.08 -22.69 -4.54
CA LYS A 464 -38.12 -21.65 -4.67
C LYS A 464 -37.53 -20.28 -5.01
N VAL A 465 -36.46 -19.89 -4.31
CA VAL A 465 -35.78 -18.61 -4.55
C VAL A 465 -35.15 -18.59 -5.94
N LEU A 466 -34.41 -19.64 -6.32
CA LEU A 466 -33.78 -19.73 -7.64
C LEU A 466 -34.80 -19.73 -8.78
N ASN A 467 -35.92 -20.45 -8.63
CA ASN A 467 -36.98 -20.49 -9.64
C ASN A 467 -37.56 -19.10 -9.93
N LYS A 468 -37.61 -18.23 -8.91
CA LYS A 468 -38.16 -16.89 -9.03
C LYS A 468 -37.13 -15.81 -9.39
N THR A 469 -35.84 -16.05 -9.12
CA THR A 469 -34.76 -15.09 -9.46
C THR A 469 -34.11 -15.34 -10.81
N MET A 470 -34.23 -16.56 -11.37
CA MET A 470 -33.70 -16.88 -12.69
C MET A 470 -34.68 -16.43 -13.79
N ASP A 471 -34.15 -15.85 -14.86
CA ASP A 471 -34.96 -15.36 -16.01
C ASP A 471 -35.50 -16.50 -16.91
N VAL A 472 -35.48 -17.74 -16.43
CA VAL A 472 -35.86 -18.94 -17.18
C VAL A 472 -37.23 -19.40 -16.69
N SER A 473 -38.15 -19.66 -17.62
CA SER A 473 -39.53 -20.06 -17.29
C SER A 473 -39.66 -21.39 -16.54
N LYS A 474 -38.63 -22.24 -16.59
CA LYS A 474 -38.53 -23.49 -15.82
C LYS A 474 -37.10 -23.73 -15.37
N LEU A 475 -36.93 -24.07 -14.09
CA LEU A 475 -35.65 -24.53 -13.56
C LEU A 475 -35.30 -25.90 -14.13
N SER A 476 -34.06 -26.11 -14.56
CA SER A 476 -33.55 -27.42 -14.96
C SER A 476 -32.36 -27.81 -14.09
N ALA A 477 -32.19 -29.11 -13.83
CA ALA A 477 -31.11 -29.62 -12.97
C ALA A 477 -29.70 -29.28 -13.51
N GLU A 478 -29.55 -29.12 -14.82
CA GLU A 478 -28.28 -28.73 -15.45
C GLU A 478 -27.87 -27.27 -15.14
N LYS A 479 -28.84 -26.40 -14.87
CA LYS A 479 -28.64 -24.96 -14.65
C LYS A 479 -28.33 -24.59 -13.20
N VAL A 480 -28.47 -25.53 -12.27
CA VAL A 480 -28.28 -25.27 -10.85
C VAL A 480 -27.31 -26.28 -10.27
N GLU A 481 -26.41 -25.81 -9.43
CA GLU A 481 -25.54 -26.65 -8.61
C GLU A 481 -25.82 -26.38 -7.14
N ILE A 482 -25.94 -27.45 -6.36
CA ILE A 482 -26.24 -27.35 -4.93
C ILE A 482 -25.22 -28.19 -4.17
N ALA A 483 -24.57 -27.58 -3.19
CA ALA A 483 -23.71 -28.27 -2.24
C ALA A 483 -24.27 -28.12 -0.82
N THR A 484 -24.23 -29.21 -0.07
CA THR A 484 -24.61 -29.26 1.34
C THR A 484 -23.40 -29.62 2.18
N LEU A 485 -23.30 -29.02 3.36
CA LEU A 485 -22.32 -29.33 4.37
C LEU A 485 -23.06 -29.76 5.63
N THR A 486 -22.87 -31.02 6.02
CA THR A 486 -23.47 -31.64 7.21
C THR A 486 -22.39 -32.19 8.13
N ARG A 487 -22.78 -32.58 9.35
CA ARG A 487 -21.87 -33.22 10.30
C ARG A 487 -22.36 -34.62 10.65
N GLU A 488 -21.60 -35.62 10.24
CA GLU A 488 -21.92 -37.04 10.41
C GLU A 488 -20.81 -37.71 11.24
N ASN A 489 -21.17 -38.35 12.36
CA ASN A 489 -20.23 -39.04 13.24
C ASN A 489 -19.03 -38.16 13.69
N GLY A 490 -19.27 -36.87 13.92
CA GLY A 490 -18.23 -35.92 14.33
C GLY A 490 -17.30 -35.47 13.20
N LYS A 491 -17.56 -35.85 11.94
CA LYS A 491 -16.81 -35.39 10.76
C LYS A 491 -17.70 -34.54 9.85
N THR A 492 -17.10 -33.54 9.23
CA THR A 492 -17.80 -32.70 8.25
C THR A 492 -17.86 -33.41 6.90
N VAL A 493 -19.05 -33.44 6.29
CA VAL A 493 -19.29 -34.05 4.98
C VAL A 493 -19.77 -32.96 4.03
N ILE A 494 -18.96 -32.67 3.01
CA ILE A 494 -19.30 -31.72 1.95
C ILE A 494 -19.71 -32.54 0.72
N ARG A 495 -20.98 -32.42 0.33
CA ARG A 495 -21.57 -33.16 -0.79
C ARG A 495 -22.20 -32.22 -1.79
N VAL A 496 -21.74 -32.29 -3.04
CA VAL A 496 -22.45 -31.70 -4.18
C VAL A 496 -23.53 -32.69 -4.62
N LEU A 497 -24.78 -32.22 -4.70
CA LEU A 497 -25.92 -33.05 -5.08
C LEU A 497 -25.81 -33.47 -6.54
N LYS A 498 -26.13 -34.73 -6.83
CA LYS A 498 -26.16 -35.23 -8.21
C LYS A 498 -27.39 -34.68 -8.93
N GLN A 499 -27.31 -34.56 -10.26
CA GLN A 499 -28.42 -34.03 -11.07
C GLN A 499 -29.77 -34.71 -10.79
N LYS A 500 -29.78 -36.03 -10.58
CA LYS A 500 -31.01 -36.78 -10.22
C LYS A 500 -31.66 -36.32 -8.92
N GLU A 501 -30.86 -35.96 -7.91
CA GLU A 501 -31.36 -35.48 -6.62
C GLU A 501 -31.92 -34.06 -6.78
N VAL A 502 -31.22 -33.21 -7.56
CA VAL A 502 -31.66 -31.85 -7.87
C VAL A 502 -32.97 -31.86 -8.66
N GLU A 503 -33.11 -32.74 -9.64
CA GLU A 503 -34.33 -32.89 -10.44
C GLU A 503 -35.53 -33.34 -9.59
N GLN A 504 -35.31 -34.20 -8.59
CA GLN A 504 -36.34 -34.56 -7.63
C GLN A 504 -36.79 -33.36 -6.78
N LEU A 505 -35.87 -32.50 -6.34
CA LEU A 505 -36.19 -31.29 -5.58
C LEU A 505 -36.98 -30.29 -6.43
N ILE A 506 -36.61 -30.12 -7.71
CA ILE A 506 -37.35 -29.25 -8.65
C ILE A 506 -38.77 -29.78 -8.83
N LYS A 507 -38.94 -31.09 -9.06
CA LYS A 507 -40.25 -31.69 -9.24
C LYS A 507 -41.14 -31.55 -7.99
N GLN A 508 -40.58 -31.74 -6.80
CA GLN A 508 -41.30 -31.52 -5.54
C GLN A 508 -41.77 -30.07 -5.43
N HIS A 509 -40.93 -29.10 -5.80
CA HIS A 509 -41.30 -27.69 -5.81
C HIS A 509 -42.43 -27.38 -6.81
N GLU A 510 -42.39 -27.93 -8.02
CA GLU A 510 -43.48 -27.78 -9.01
C GLU A 510 -44.81 -28.35 -8.50
N GLU A 511 -44.78 -29.49 -7.81
CA GLU A 511 -45.97 -30.08 -7.18
C GLU A 511 -46.52 -29.22 -6.03
N GLU A 512 -45.66 -28.58 -5.25
CA GLU A 512 -46.04 -27.66 -4.17
C GLU A 512 -46.65 -26.36 -4.71
N GLU A 513 -46.07 -25.76 -5.76
CA GLU A 513 -46.66 -24.58 -6.41
C GLU A 513 -48.02 -24.90 -7.03
N ALA A 514 -48.17 -26.05 -7.71
CA ALA A 514 -49.44 -26.47 -8.28
C ALA A 514 -50.52 -26.69 -7.21
N LYS A 515 -50.16 -27.18 -6.02
CA LYS A 515 -51.07 -27.29 -4.88
C LYS A 515 -51.46 -25.91 -4.33
N ALA A 516 -50.49 -25.03 -4.12
CA ALA A 516 -50.74 -23.67 -3.62
C ALA A 516 -51.62 -22.84 -4.57
N GLU A 517 -51.47 -23.00 -5.89
CA GLU A 517 -52.35 -22.36 -6.87
C GLU A 517 -53.79 -22.90 -6.83
N ARG A 518 -53.97 -24.22 -6.66
CA ARG A 518 -55.30 -24.83 -6.52
C ARG A 518 -55.99 -24.31 -5.27
N GLU A 519 -55.29 -24.27 -4.14
CA GLU A 519 -55.83 -23.75 -2.88
C GLU A 519 -56.20 -22.25 -2.96
N LYS A 520 -55.39 -21.44 -3.67
CA LYS A 520 -55.75 -20.03 -3.93
C LYS A 520 -57.00 -19.91 -4.78
N LYS A 521 -57.10 -20.68 -5.87
CA LYS A 521 -58.28 -20.68 -6.75
C LYS A 521 -59.53 -21.13 -5.99
N GLU A 522 -59.43 -22.16 -5.15
CA GLU A 522 -60.54 -22.61 -4.29
C GLU A 522 -60.95 -21.56 -3.24
N LYS A 523 -60.01 -20.81 -2.67
CA LYS A 523 -60.31 -19.71 -1.74
C LYS A 523 -61.00 -18.54 -2.44
N GLU A 524 -60.49 -18.12 -3.61
CA GLU A 524 -61.09 -17.06 -4.42
C GLU A 524 -62.49 -17.44 -4.92
N GLN A 525 -62.73 -18.72 -5.22
CA GLN A 525 -64.04 -19.20 -5.63
C GLN A 525 -65.03 -19.22 -4.46
N LYS A 526 -64.59 -19.62 -3.26
CA LYS A 526 -65.39 -19.54 -2.03
C LYS A 526 -65.69 -18.10 -1.57
N GLU A 527 -64.81 -17.15 -1.85
CA GLU A 527 -65.05 -15.73 -1.58
C GLU A 527 -65.99 -15.07 -2.60
N LYS A 528 -66.10 -15.60 -3.82
CA LYS A 528 -67.07 -15.15 -4.83
C LYS A 528 -68.47 -15.75 -4.66
N GLU A 529 -68.59 -16.87 -3.95
CA GLU A 529 -69.86 -17.54 -3.63
C GLU A 529 -70.49 -17.07 -2.31
N LYS A 530 -69.76 -16.27 -1.52
CA LYS A 530 -70.28 -15.52 -0.35
C LYS A 530 -70.60 -14.08 -0.74
#